data_AF-A0A936XM64-F1
#
_entry.id   AF-A0A936XM64-F1
#
_cell.length_a   1.000
_cell.length_b   1.000
_cell.length_c   1.000
_cell.angle_alpha   90.00
_cell.angle_beta   90.00
_cell.angle_gamma   90.00
#
_symmetry.space_group_name_H-M   'P 1'
#
loop_
_entity.id
_entity.type
_entity.pdbx_description
1 polymer ?
#
loop_
_entity_poly.entity_id
_entity_poly.type
_entity_poly.pdbx_seq_one_letter_code
_entity_poly.pdbx_strand_id
1 'polypeptide(L)'
;MILYFAACTGINNYTTSIAATPHVIKGTWKVNHFTSTGTDETSQLNGYNLTFSPSGKITAKKDSEIITGNWSEDEIEKRITISLDTKDPALEKLNHYWDISTATDNTIQLKNTENTPGDRLQITSL
;
A
#
# COMPACT_ATOMS: atom_id res chain seq x y z
N MET A 1 0.96 43.91 20.10
CA MET A 1 1.10 42.47 20.37
C MET A 1 1.78 41.86 19.15
N ILE A 2 3.11 41.70 19.19
CA ILE A 2 3.87 41.13 18.08
C ILE A 2 3.93 39.63 18.36
N LEU A 3 3.22 38.83 17.56
CA LEU A 3 3.31 37.37 17.62
C LEU A 3 4.65 36.96 17.00
N TYR A 4 5.56 36.49 17.85
CA TYR A 4 6.74 35.73 17.44
C TYR A 4 6.29 34.34 17.04
N PHE A 5 6.36 34.00 15.75
CA PHE A 5 6.36 32.60 15.33
C PHE A 5 7.74 32.04 15.65
N ALA A 6 7.82 31.19 16.68
CA ALA A 6 8.98 30.36 16.91
C ALA A 6 9.15 29.43 15.69
N ALA A 7 10.17 29.68 14.88
CA ALA A 7 10.61 28.71 13.90
C ALA A 7 11.15 27.50 14.67
N CYS A 8 10.47 26.36 14.58
CA CYS A 8 10.98 25.10 15.11
C CYS A 8 12.25 24.71 14.34
N THR A 9 13.41 25.10 14.84
CA THR A 9 14.69 24.53 14.41
C THR A 9 14.79 23.13 15.00
N GLY A 10 14.54 22.11 14.20
CA GLY A 10 14.81 20.73 14.62
C GLY A 10 14.06 19.64 13.87
N ILE A 11 13.92 19.71 12.55
CA ILE A 11 13.54 18.54 11.74
C ILE A 11 14.61 18.30 10.69
N ASN A 12 15.79 17.87 11.12
CA ASN A 12 16.86 17.41 10.25
C ASN A 12 17.12 15.90 10.35
N ASN A 13 16.16 15.14 10.88
CA ASN A 13 16.16 13.67 10.83
C ASN A 13 15.10 13.12 9.87
N TYR A 14 14.80 13.85 8.79
CA TYR A 14 14.01 13.30 7.68
C TYR A 14 14.93 12.40 6.85
N THR A 15 15.20 11.20 7.38
CA THR A 15 15.59 10.06 6.56
C THR A 15 14.67 10.04 5.34
N THR A 16 15.23 9.90 4.15
CA THR A 16 14.53 9.83 2.86
C THR A 16 13.15 9.19 3.05
N SER A 17 12.09 10.00 3.06
CA SER A 17 10.75 9.46 3.25
C SER A 17 10.39 8.69 2.01
N ILE A 18 10.05 7.42 2.21
CA ILE A 18 9.55 6.55 1.15
C ILE A 18 8.03 6.69 1.26
N ALA A 19 7.44 7.43 0.34
CA ALA A 19 5.99 7.63 0.26
C ALA A 19 5.43 6.89 -0.95
N ALA A 20 4.29 6.21 -0.79
CA ALA A 20 3.68 5.43 -1.85
C ALA A 20 2.71 6.24 -2.71
N THR A 21 1.93 7.14 -2.11
CA THR A 21 0.90 7.98 -2.75
C THR A 21 1.36 8.61 -4.05
N PRO A 22 2.52 9.29 -4.17
CA PRO A 22 2.94 9.90 -5.43
C PRO A 22 3.18 8.89 -6.56
N HIS A 23 3.29 7.60 -6.26
CA HIS A 23 3.51 6.52 -7.22
C HIS A 23 2.23 5.72 -7.47
N VAL A 24 1.59 5.20 -6.41
CA VAL A 24 0.46 4.26 -6.53
C VAL A 24 -0.75 4.83 -7.26
N ILE A 25 -0.98 6.14 -7.17
CA ILE A 25 -2.13 6.79 -7.81
C ILE A 25 -1.95 7.04 -9.32
N LYS A 26 -0.75 6.84 -9.86
CA LYS A 26 -0.43 7.14 -11.27
C LYS A 26 -0.91 6.06 -12.24
N GLY A 27 -1.31 4.89 -11.76
CA GLY A 27 -1.59 3.77 -12.65
C GLY A 27 -2.30 2.60 -12.00
N THR A 28 -2.36 1.53 -12.79
CA THR A 28 -2.90 0.24 -12.38
C THR A 28 -1.76 -0.71 -12.11
N TRP A 29 -1.93 -1.54 -11.08
CA TRP A 29 -0.88 -2.38 -10.53
C TRP A 29 -1.31 -3.83 -10.54
N LYS A 30 -0.44 -4.72 -11.02
CA LYS A 30 -0.63 -6.16 -10.86
C LYS A 30 0.16 -6.68 -9.67
N VAL A 31 -0.30 -7.77 -9.08
CA VAL A 31 0.43 -8.49 -8.04
C VAL A 31 1.51 -9.34 -8.68
N ASN A 32 2.77 -9.12 -8.28
CA ASN A 32 3.91 -9.92 -8.73
C ASN A 32 4.37 -10.92 -7.69
N HIS A 33 4.15 -10.62 -6.42
CA HIS A 33 4.48 -11.51 -5.32
C HIS A 33 3.57 -11.22 -4.14
N PHE A 34 3.05 -12.28 -3.53
CA PHE A 34 2.31 -12.21 -2.29
C PHE A 34 2.65 -13.42 -1.40
N THR A 35 3.15 -13.13 -0.20
CA THR A 35 3.37 -14.12 0.85
C THR A 35 2.49 -13.77 2.03
N SER A 36 1.77 -14.77 2.55
CA SER A 36 0.95 -14.67 3.75
C SER A 36 1.31 -15.81 4.71
N THR A 37 1.62 -15.50 5.97
CA THR A 37 2.01 -16.47 7.01
C THR A 37 3.15 -17.40 6.58
N GLY A 38 4.08 -16.89 5.77
CA GLY A 38 5.22 -17.64 5.23
C GLY A 38 4.91 -18.56 4.04
N THR A 39 3.68 -18.55 3.53
CA THR A 39 3.28 -19.30 2.33
C THR A 39 3.18 -18.36 1.14
N ASP A 40 3.76 -18.74 0.00
CA ASP A 40 3.57 -18.03 -1.27
C ASP A 40 2.16 -18.29 -1.78
N GLU A 41 1.36 -17.23 -1.85
CA GLU A 41 -0.02 -17.25 -2.29
C GLU A 41 -0.23 -16.38 -3.54
N THR A 42 0.86 -16.00 -4.22
CA THR A 42 0.84 -15.11 -5.40
C THR A 42 -0.17 -15.57 -6.45
N SER A 43 -0.27 -16.88 -6.68
CA SER A 43 -1.16 -17.47 -7.66
C SER A 43 -2.65 -17.20 -7.41
N GLN A 44 -3.05 -16.97 -6.16
CA GLN A 44 -4.44 -16.68 -5.78
C GLN A 44 -4.86 -15.28 -6.25
N LEU A 45 -3.91 -14.37 -6.39
CA LEU A 45 -4.14 -12.99 -6.81
C LEU A 45 -3.88 -12.78 -8.32
N ASN A 46 -3.60 -13.84 -9.07
CA ASN A 46 -3.37 -13.74 -10.51
C ASN A 46 -4.61 -13.21 -11.25
N GLY A 47 -4.36 -12.24 -12.14
CA GLY A 47 -5.38 -11.58 -12.95
C GLY A 47 -6.07 -10.40 -12.26
N TYR A 48 -5.80 -10.15 -10.98
CA TYR A 48 -6.26 -8.94 -10.31
C TYR A 48 -5.37 -7.73 -10.65
N ASN A 49 -6.05 -6.65 -11.00
CA ASN A 49 -5.49 -5.34 -11.24
C ASN A 49 -5.97 -4.39 -10.14
N LEU A 50 -5.04 -3.81 -9.40
CA LEU A 50 -5.27 -2.87 -8.32
C LEU A 50 -5.17 -1.43 -8.83
N THR A 51 -6.10 -0.57 -8.45
CA THR A 51 -6.05 0.87 -8.73
C THR A 51 -6.29 1.65 -7.46
N PHE A 52 -5.40 2.60 -7.16
CA PHE A 52 -5.47 3.46 -5.99
C PHE A 52 -5.89 4.86 -6.44
N SER A 53 -7.02 5.37 -5.93
CA SER A 53 -7.47 6.72 -6.25
C SER A 53 -6.91 7.73 -5.23
N PRO A 54 -6.69 9.00 -5.62
CA PRO A 54 -6.32 10.07 -4.69
C PRO A 54 -7.38 10.35 -3.61
N SER A 55 -8.61 9.85 -3.80
CA SER A 55 -9.71 10.00 -2.83
C SER A 55 -9.73 8.91 -1.76
N GLY A 56 -8.68 8.08 -1.66
CA GLY A 56 -8.61 6.97 -0.70
C GLY A 56 -9.51 5.78 -1.06
N LYS A 57 -9.86 5.60 -2.34
CA LYS A 57 -10.56 4.41 -2.84
C LYS A 57 -9.58 3.47 -3.53
N ILE A 58 -9.68 2.19 -3.22
CA ILE A 58 -8.94 1.13 -3.92
C ILE A 58 -9.94 0.29 -4.70
N THR A 59 -9.54 -0.19 -5.87
CA THR A 59 -10.32 -1.14 -6.66
C THR A 59 -9.44 -2.32 -7.05
N ALA A 60 -9.89 -3.53 -6.76
CA ALA A 60 -9.34 -4.78 -7.30
C ALA A 60 -10.27 -5.29 -8.39
N LYS A 61 -9.77 -5.36 -9.62
CA LYS A 61 -10.54 -5.79 -10.80
C LYS A 61 -9.94 -7.03 -11.42
N LYS A 62 -10.77 -8.03 -11.73
CA LYS A 62 -10.42 -9.22 -12.50
C LYS A 62 -11.55 -9.52 -13.47
N ASP A 63 -11.28 -9.44 -14.78
CA ASP A 63 -12.28 -9.55 -15.83
C ASP A 63 -13.48 -8.60 -15.62
N SER A 64 -14.68 -9.14 -15.39
CA SER A 64 -15.91 -8.39 -15.07
C SER A 64 -16.12 -8.14 -13.57
N GLU A 65 -15.34 -8.79 -12.71
CA GLU A 65 -15.45 -8.65 -11.26
C GLU A 65 -14.73 -7.38 -10.80
N ILE A 66 -15.41 -6.60 -9.96
CA ILE A 66 -14.91 -5.35 -9.40
C ILE A 66 -15.19 -5.34 -7.90
N ILE A 67 -14.13 -5.36 -7.11
CA ILE A 67 -14.15 -5.20 -5.66
C ILE A 67 -13.62 -3.81 -5.35
N THR A 68 -14.35 -3.05 -4.55
CA THR A 68 -13.93 -1.72 -4.09
C THR A 68 -13.56 -1.75 -2.61
N GLY A 69 -12.92 -0.67 -2.15
CA GLY A 69 -12.62 -0.51 -0.74
C GLY A 69 -12.00 0.84 -0.43
N ASN A 70 -11.24 0.89 0.65
CA ASN A 70 -10.46 2.04 1.07
C ASN A 70 -8.98 1.74 1.18
N TRP A 71 -8.19 2.78 0.94
CA TRP A 71 -6.77 2.78 1.27
C TRP A 71 -6.40 4.14 1.85
N SER A 72 -5.34 4.16 2.65
CA SER A 72 -4.75 5.37 3.19
C SER A 72 -3.26 5.16 3.38
N GLU A 73 -2.49 6.25 3.38
CA GLU A 73 -1.08 6.24 3.74
C GLU A 73 -0.86 7.04 5.03
N ASP A 74 -0.08 6.47 5.94
CA ASP A 74 0.53 7.17 7.06
C ASP A 74 1.99 7.48 6.71
N GLU A 75 2.28 8.75 6.43
CA GLU A 75 3.62 9.21 6.04
C GLU A 75 4.63 9.17 7.21
N ILE A 76 4.15 9.21 8.46
CA ILE A 76 5.01 9.19 9.65
C ILE A 76 5.46 7.75 9.92
N GLU A 77 4.51 6.81 9.87
CA GLU A 77 4.79 5.38 10.05
C GLU A 77 5.33 4.72 8.77
N LYS A 78 5.29 5.41 7.63
CA LYS A 78 5.69 4.91 6.30
C LYS A 78 4.90 3.65 5.95
N ARG A 79 3.57 3.75 6.01
CA ARG A 79 2.66 2.61 6.01
C ARG A 79 1.43 2.87 5.14
N ILE A 80 0.96 1.85 4.44
CA ILE A 80 -0.33 1.87 3.74
C ILE A 80 -1.31 0.97 4.48
N THR A 81 -2.54 1.42 4.67
CA THR A 81 -3.64 0.56 5.09
C THR A 81 -4.50 0.23 3.88
N ILE A 82 -4.83 -1.05 3.68
CA ILE A 82 -5.74 -1.52 2.64
C ILE A 82 -6.96 -2.14 3.33
N SER A 83 -8.16 -1.85 2.81
CA SER A 83 -9.42 -2.42 3.28
C SER A 83 -10.38 -2.58 2.11
N LEU A 84 -10.41 -3.76 1.49
CA LEU A 84 -11.32 -4.17 0.44
C LEU A 84 -12.63 -4.70 1.03
N ASP A 85 -13.76 -4.28 0.45
CA ASP A 85 -15.11 -4.74 0.80
C ASP A 85 -15.38 -6.11 0.16
N THR A 86 -14.75 -7.16 0.69
CA THR A 86 -14.75 -8.50 0.09
C THR A 86 -14.97 -9.61 1.11
N LYS A 87 -15.40 -10.77 0.62
CA LYS A 87 -15.39 -12.06 1.33
C LYS A 87 -14.53 -13.11 0.62
N ASP A 88 -13.84 -12.71 -0.45
CA ASP A 88 -12.87 -13.57 -1.13
C ASP A 88 -11.66 -13.78 -0.19
N PRO A 89 -11.32 -15.03 0.16
CA PRO A 89 -10.27 -15.29 1.14
C PRO A 89 -8.87 -14.84 0.70
N ALA A 90 -8.61 -14.70 -0.60
CA ALA A 90 -7.31 -14.24 -1.08
C ALA A 90 -7.22 -12.71 -1.01
N LEU A 91 -8.27 -11.99 -1.42
CA LEU A 91 -8.33 -10.53 -1.32
C LEU A 91 -8.43 -10.05 0.13
N GLU A 92 -9.12 -10.79 1.00
CA GLU A 92 -9.24 -10.45 2.42
C GLU A 92 -7.86 -10.43 3.11
N LYS A 93 -6.90 -11.24 2.66
CA LYS A 93 -5.52 -11.23 3.19
C LYS A 93 -4.73 -9.97 2.80
N LEU A 94 -5.19 -9.20 1.82
CA LEU A 94 -4.62 -7.87 1.54
C LEU A 94 -5.08 -6.83 2.56
N ASN A 95 -6.15 -7.10 3.32
CA ASN A 95 -6.72 -6.16 4.28
C ASN A 95 -5.87 -6.11 5.55
N HIS A 96 -4.87 -5.25 5.52
CA HIS A 96 -3.97 -5.03 6.62
C HIS A 96 -3.34 -3.63 6.50
N TYR A 97 -2.63 -3.22 7.54
CA TYR A 97 -1.58 -2.24 7.40
C TYR A 97 -0.28 -2.88 6.88
N TRP A 98 0.42 -2.17 6.02
CA TRP A 98 1.60 -2.62 5.31
C TRP A 98 2.69 -1.57 5.41
N ASP A 99 3.84 -1.93 5.96
CA ASP A 99 5.00 -1.03 6.00
C ASP A 99 5.62 -0.96 4.60
N ILE A 100 5.89 0.27 4.15
CA ILE A 100 6.43 0.54 2.82
C ILE A 100 7.94 0.27 2.83
N SER A 101 8.38 -0.71 2.02
CA SER A 101 9.80 -1.00 1.85
C SER A 101 10.40 -0.36 0.59
N THR A 102 9.60 -0.20 -0.47
CA THR A 102 10.01 0.47 -1.72
C THR A 102 8.78 1.08 -2.38
N ALA A 103 8.91 2.30 -2.87
CA ALA A 103 7.91 2.93 -3.72
C ALA A 103 8.59 3.67 -4.88
N THR A 104 8.25 3.28 -6.11
CA THR A 104 8.68 3.91 -7.36
C THR A 104 7.54 3.87 -8.36
N ASP A 105 7.67 4.56 -9.49
CA ASP A 105 6.66 4.55 -10.55
C ASP A 105 6.47 3.15 -11.19
N ASN A 106 7.38 2.19 -10.96
CA ASN A 106 7.32 0.85 -11.55
C ASN A 106 7.06 -0.28 -10.55
N THR A 107 7.36 -0.06 -9.28
CA THR A 107 7.29 -1.13 -8.27
C THR A 107 7.01 -0.54 -6.89
N ILE A 108 6.04 -1.14 -6.21
CA ILE A 108 5.78 -0.93 -4.79
C ILE A 108 6.02 -2.26 -4.08
N GLN A 109 6.82 -2.21 -3.01
CA GLN A 109 7.03 -3.34 -2.11
C GLN A 109 6.57 -2.97 -0.72
N LEU A 110 5.82 -3.88 -0.15
CA LEU A 110 5.11 -3.76 1.10
C LEU A 110 5.44 -5.00 1.94
N LYS A 111 5.59 -4.82 3.25
CA LYS A 111 5.83 -5.90 4.20
C LYS A 111 5.08 -5.66 5.49
N ASN A 112 4.79 -6.72 6.22
CA ASN A 112 4.30 -6.61 7.58
C ASN A 112 5.44 -6.93 8.55
N THR A 113 5.69 -6.03 9.51
CA THR A 113 6.73 -6.22 10.53
C THR A 113 6.20 -6.45 11.94
N GLU A 114 4.88 -6.45 12.13
CA GLU A 114 4.26 -6.45 13.47
C GLU A 114 3.27 -7.60 13.65
N ASN A 115 2.04 -7.51 13.12
CA ASN A 115 0.98 -8.50 13.35
C ASN A 115 1.19 -9.83 12.60
N THR A 116 1.73 -9.76 11.39
CA THR A 116 2.00 -10.94 10.56
C THR A 116 3.43 -10.88 10.00
N PRO A 117 4.45 -10.96 10.87
CA PRO A 117 5.83 -10.81 10.44
C PRO A 117 6.18 -11.83 9.35
N GLY A 118 6.61 -11.33 8.21
CA GLY A 118 6.96 -12.17 7.05
C GLY A 118 5.99 -12.05 5.88
N ASP A 119 4.81 -11.45 6.08
CA ASP A 119 3.93 -11.13 4.96
C ASP A 119 4.57 -10.09 4.07
N ARG A 120 4.46 -10.30 2.76
CA ARG A 120 5.06 -9.46 1.72
C ARG A 120 4.11 -9.31 0.56
N LEU A 121 4.00 -8.10 0.06
CA LEU A 121 3.26 -7.80 -1.16
C LEU A 121 4.16 -6.97 -2.08
N GLN A 122 4.33 -7.43 -3.31
CA GLN A 122 4.96 -6.67 -4.37
C GLN A 122 3.99 -6.50 -5.52
N ILE A 123 3.80 -5.25 -5.92
CA ILE A 123 2.99 -4.88 -7.07
C ILE A 123 3.83 -4.11 -8.08
N THR A 124 3.59 -4.34 -9.37
CA THR A 124 4.25 -3.58 -10.45
C THR A 124 3.24 -2.91 -11.35
N SER A 125 3.63 -1.76 -11.88
CA SER A 125 2.80 -1.00 -12.81
C SER A 125 2.55 -1.82 -14.08
N LEU A 126 1.31 -1.79 -14.58
CA LEU A 126 0.95 -2.33 -15.90
C LEU A 126 1.41 -1.44 -17.04
#